data_AF-A0A9W8UUC5-F1
#
_entry.id   AF-A0A9W8UUC5-F1
#
_cell.length_a   1.000
_cell.length_b   1.000
_cell.length_c   1.000
_cell.angle_alpha   90.00
_cell.angle_beta   90.00
_cell.angle_gamma   90.00
#
_symmetry.space_group_name_H-M   'P 1'
#
loop_
_entity.id
_entity.type
_entity.pdbx_description
1 polymer ?
#
loop_
_entity_poly.entity_id
_entity_poly.type
_entity_poly.pdbx_seq_one_letter_code
_entity_poly.pdbx_strand_id
1 'polypeptide(L)'
;MHVITTLLLTPTKLSNSWSSMATAVELLTTAVATVIVVLLAAILFRKTAKQPLQPPTTKYLTLRIDEIPADQTDDLDRNLKAITEQDPTLRAVAATPVGRSLAPKDKHSVCATVSIRTSLSADNLSARLRRVGNGYLYRYTSKFDGVTPLYEDQNSAEVDVIAVPGLGSHALGSWKSPNSDDVWLRDFLRKDVPNIRVLLYGYDIVLPGSL
;
A
#
# COMPACT_ATOMS: atom_id res chain seq x y z
N MET A 1 83.82 -25.45 37.00
CA MET A 1 84.34 -24.53 35.97
C MET A 1 83.16 -24.10 35.11
N HIS A 2 82.61 -22.91 35.36
CA HIS A 2 81.41 -22.38 34.70
C HIS A 2 81.76 -21.75 33.35
N VAL A 3 80.97 -22.01 32.32
CA VAL A 3 80.83 -21.13 31.16
C VAL A 3 79.35 -20.97 30.87
N ILE A 4 78.80 -19.79 31.20
CA ILE A 4 77.47 -19.35 30.81
C ILE A 4 77.64 -18.63 29.47
N THR A 5 77.08 -19.18 28.40
CA THR A 5 77.05 -18.54 27.09
C THR A 5 75.82 -17.64 27.00
N THR A 6 76.02 -16.34 27.18
CA THR A 6 74.98 -15.30 26.99
C THR A 6 74.70 -15.13 25.49
N LEU A 7 73.48 -15.43 25.06
CA LEU A 7 73.00 -15.16 23.70
C LEU A 7 72.71 -13.65 23.57
N LEU A 8 73.67 -12.87 23.04
CA LEU A 8 73.46 -11.47 22.69
C LEU A 8 72.67 -11.38 21.37
N LEU A 9 71.38 -11.04 21.45
CA LEU A 9 70.64 -10.56 20.28
C LEU A 9 71.24 -9.22 19.84
N THR A 10 71.68 -9.13 18.59
CA THR A 10 72.26 -7.91 18.02
C THR A 10 71.18 -6.85 17.76
N PRO A 11 71.45 -5.56 18.05
CA PRO A 11 70.45 -4.48 18.02
C PRO A 11 69.87 -4.18 16.62
N THR A 12 70.53 -4.62 15.55
CA THR A 12 70.12 -4.40 14.16
C THR A 12 68.90 -5.22 13.73
N LYS A 13 68.66 -6.38 14.35
CA LYS A 13 67.52 -7.25 13.99
C LYS A 13 66.20 -6.75 14.56
N LEU A 14 66.25 -6.05 15.71
CA LEU A 14 65.07 -5.39 16.29
C LEU A 14 64.69 -4.15 15.49
N SER A 15 65.61 -3.25 15.10
CA SER A 15 65.20 -2.02 14.37
C SER A 15 64.49 -2.30 13.05
N ASN A 16 64.92 -3.32 12.31
CA ASN A 16 64.31 -3.71 11.03
C ASN A 16 62.92 -4.36 11.18
N SER A 17 62.68 -5.02 12.31
CA SER A 17 61.36 -5.57 12.62
C SER A 17 60.35 -4.47 12.96
N TRP A 18 60.79 -3.42 13.66
CA TRP A 18 59.92 -2.31 14.07
C TRP A 18 59.56 -1.41 12.89
N SER A 19 60.50 -1.17 11.97
CA SER A 19 60.21 -0.45 10.72
C SER A 19 59.26 -1.23 9.81
N SER A 20 59.46 -2.55 9.67
CA SER A 20 58.55 -3.41 8.91
C SER A 20 57.14 -3.46 9.51
N MET A 21 57.03 -3.55 10.84
CA MET A 21 55.73 -3.49 11.53
C MET A 21 55.06 -2.12 11.37
N ALA A 22 55.82 -1.02 11.45
CA ALA A 22 55.29 0.33 11.22
C ALA A 22 54.74 0.48 9.79
N THR A 23 55.48 0.02 8.78
CA THR A 23 55.00 0.05 7.38
C THR A 23 53.76 -0.81 7.16
N ALA A 24 53.66 -1.98 7.83
CA ALA A 24 52.49 -2.84 7.73
C ALA A 24 51.24 -2.20 8.36
N VAL A 25 51.41 -1.48 9.48
CA VAL A 25 50.33 -0.73 10.14
C VAL A 25 49.88 0.44 9.27
N GLU A 26 50.79 1.18 8.63
CA GLU A 26 50.45 2.26 7.69
C GLU A 26 49.73 1.77 6.43
N LEU A 27 50.15 0.63 5.88
CA LEU A 27 49.46 -0.04 4.77
C LEU A 27 48.05 -0.52 5.17
N LEU A 28 47.90 -1.02 6.40
CA LEU A 28 46.60 -1.45 6.91
C LEU A 28 45.65 -0.26 7.13
N THR A 29 46.14 0.84 7.72
CA THR A 29 45.31 2.02 7.98
C THR A 29 44.88 2.72 6.69
N THR A 30 45.78 2.82 5.70
CA THR A 30 45.45 3.35 4.38
C THR A 30 44.45 2.47 3.62
N ALA A 31 44.60 1.14 3.70
CA ALA A 31 43.64 0.20 3.11
C ALA A 31 42.24 0.31 3.75
N VAL A 32 42.17 0.39 5.09
CA VAL A 32 40.88 0.55 5.79
C VAL A 32 40.24 1.91 5.48
N ALA A 33 41.02 2.99 5.48
CA ALA A 33 40.52 4.33 5.16
C ALA A 33 39.97 4.42 3.73
N THR A 34 40.66 3.82 2.75
CA THR A 34 40.19 3.79 1.36
C THR A 34 38.90 2.98 1.21
N VAL A 35 38.79 1.82 1.87
CA VAL A 35 37.55 1.04 1.88
C VAL A 35 36.40 1.83 2.50
N ILE A 36 36.61 2.53 3.62
CA ILE A 36 35.59 3.37 4.26
C ILE A 36 35.16 4.50 3.33
N VAL A 37 36.10 5.20 2.68
CA VAL A 37 35.78 6.29 1.74
C VAL A 37 34.99 5.77 0.54
N VAL A 38 35.35 4.61 -0.01
CA VAL A 38 34.63 3.98 -1.13
C VAL A 38 33.22 3.58 -0.70
N LEU A 39 33.06 3.01 0.50
CA LEU A 39 31.74 2.64 1.03
C LEU A 39 30.87 3.87 1.30
N LEU A 40 31.42 4.92 1.90
CA LEU A 40 30.71 6.18 2.12
C LEU A 40 30.34 6.84 0.79
N ALA A 41 31.26 6.88 -0.18
CA ALA A 41 30.99 7.39 -1.52
C ALA A 41 29.90 6.57 -2.22
N ALA A 42 29.90 5.24 -2.11
CA ALA A 42 28.87 4.37 -2.67
C ALA A 42 27.50 4.57 -2.00
N ILE A 43 27.46 4.74 -0.67
CA ILE A 43 26.23 5.03 0.08
C ILE A 43 25.70 6.41 -0.31
N LEU A 44 26.56 7.41 -0.42
CA LEU A 44 26.19 8.75 -0.85
C LEU A 44 25.70 8.73 -2.30
N PHE A 45 26.41 8.09 -3.23
CA PHE A 45 25.99 7.92 -4.62
C PHE A 45 24.66 7.16 -4.73
N ARG A 46 24.40 6.16 -3.89
CA ARG A 46 23.09 5.48 -3.85
C ARG A 46 21.98 6.40 -3.32
N LYS A 47 22.29 7.31 -2.39
CA LYS A 47 21.34 8.33 -1.90
C LYS A 47 21.08 9.43 -2.94
N THR A 48 22.09 9.83 -3.73
CA THR A 48 21.95 10.84 -4.78
C THR A 48 21.45 10.30 -6.12
N ALA A 49 21.65 9.00 -6.40
CA ALA A 49 21.05 8.33 -7.54
C ALA A 49 19.54 8.24 -7.32
N LYS A 50 18.83 9.30 -7.71
CA LYS A 50 17.39 9.26 -7.92
C LYS A 50 17.15 8.09 -8.88
N GLN A 51 16.47 7.04 -8.40
CA GLN A 51 15.91 6.04 -9.29
C GLN A 51 15.21 6.77 -10.44
N PRO A 52 15.40 6.35 -11.70
CA PRO A 52 14.63 6.92 -12.80
C PRO A 52 13.15 6.84 -12.37
N LEU A 53 12.45 7.98 -12.40
CA LEU A 53 11.02 8.01 -12.06
C LEU A 53 10.34 6.96 -12.92
N GLN A 54 10.01 5.81 -12.33
CA GLN A 54 9.11 4.88 -12.99
C GLN A 54 7.82 5.66 -13.23
N PRO A 55 7.26 5.64 -14.45
CA PRO A 55 5.98 6.27 -14.69
C PRO A 55 4.99 5.75 -13.65
N PRO A 56 4.16 6.61 -13.05
CA PRO A 56 3.34 6.22 -11.92
C PRO A 56 2.47 5.03 -12.31
N THR A 57 2.64 3.92 -11.59
CA THR A 57 1.98 2.65 -11.93
C THR A 57 0.48 2.80 -11.70
N THR A 58 -0.28 2.70 -12.78
CA THR A 58 -1.73 2.72 -12.73
C THR A 58 -2.26 1.42 -12.13
N LYS A 59 -3.17 1.53 -11.16
CA LYS A 59 -3.77 0.40 -10.44
C LYS A 59 -5.28 0.51 -10.36
N TYR A 60 -5.95 -0.60 -10.10
CA TYR A 60 -7.37 -0.61 -9.75
C TYR A 60 -7.54 -0.30 -8.27
N LEU A 61 -8.13 0.86 -7.96
CA LEU A 61 -8.62 1.19 -6.63
C LEU A 61 -10.11 0.91 -6.54
N THR A 62 -10.53 0.32 -5.43
CA THR A 62 -11.94 0.12 -5.14
C THR A 62 -12.31 0.99 -3.95
N LEU A 63 -13.35 1.80 -4.10
CA LEU A 63 -13.88 2.64 -3.03
C LEU A 63 -15.26 2.15 -2.65
N ARG A 64 -15.59 2.23 -1.36
CA ARG A 64 -16.97 2.26 -0.89
C ARG A 64 -17.51 3.67 -1.04
N ILE A 65 -18.75 3.77 -1.51
CA ILE A 65 -19.55 4.98 -1.46
C ILE A 65 -20.75 4.69 -0.55
N ASP A 66 -20.82 5.39 0.57
CA ASP A 66 -21.98 5.37 1.46
C ASP A 66 -22.91 6.55 1.16
N GLU A 67 -24.12 6.51 1.73
CA GLU A 67 -25.11 7.60 1.73
C GLU A 67 -25.63 7.95 0.34
N ILE A 68 -25.69 6.96 -0.57
CA ILE A 68 -26.36 7.13 -1.85
C ILE A 68 -27.87 7.04 -1.57
N PRO A 69 -28.68 8.07 -1.87
CA PRO A 69 -30.12 7.99 -1.70
C PRO A 69 -30.72 6.85 -2.53
N ALA A 70 -31.64 6.08 -1.94
CA ALA A 70 -32.23 4.91 -2.60
C ALA A 70 -33.05 5.25 -3.86
N ASP A 71 -33.44 6.52 -4.04
CA ASP A 71 -34.13 7.05 -5.23
C ASP A 71 -33.17 7.58 -6.31
N GLN A 72 -31.85 7.58 -6.06
CA GLN A 72 -30.83 8.11 -6.98
C GLN A 72 -29.85 7.04 -7.49
N THR A 73 -30.24 5.77 -7.41
CA THR A 73 -29.38 4.63 -7.79
C THR A 73 -29.04 4.62 -9.27
N ASP A 74 -30.02 4.92 -10.12
CA ASP A 74 -29.88 4.89 -11.58
C ASP A 74 -28.99 6.02 -12.10
N ASP A 75 -28.77 7.03 -11.27
CA ASP A 75 -27.99 8.22 -11.58
C ASP A 75 -26.53 8.10 -11.14
N LEU A 76 -26.18 7.06 -10.38
CA LEU A 76 -24.87 6.92 -9.75
C LEU A 76 -23.71 7.03 -10.76
N ASP A 77 -23.73 6.24 -11.83
CA ASP A 77 -22.64 6.23 -12.82
C ASP A 77 -22.53 7.59 -13.53
N ARG A 78 -23.67 8.22 -13.83
CA ARG A 78 -23.71 9.56 -14.44
C ARG A 78 -23.14 10.61 -13.50
N ASN A 79 -23.52 10.56 -12.22
CA ASN A 79 -23.04 11.47 -11.18
C ASN A 79 -21.53 11.30 -10.98
N LEU A 80 -21.04 10.06 -10.88
CA LEU A 80 -19.60 9.78 -10.72
C LEU A 80 -18.77 10.25 -11.91
N LYS A 81 -19.30 10.08 -13.12
CA LYS A 81 -18.68 10.63 -14.34
C LYS A 81 -18.59 12.16 -14.27
N ALA A 82 -19.69 12.83 -13.95
CA ALA A 82 -19.73 14.29 -13.84
C ALA A 82 -18.75 14.81 -12.76
N ILE A 83 -18.70 14.17 -11.59
CA ILE A 83 -17.77 14.49 -10.50
C ILE A 83 -16.31 14.36 -10.97
N THR A 84 -15.99 13.29 -11.71
CA THR A 84 -14.63 13.04 -12.19
C THR A 84 -14.21 14.05 -13.27
N GLU A 85 -15.13 14.47 -14.14
CA GLU A 85 -14.88 15.43 -15.20
C GLU A 85 -14.67 16.87 -14.70
N GLN A 86 -15.19 17.20 -13.52
CA GLN A 86 -15.05 18.53 -12.89
C GLN A 86 -13.65 18.82 -12.33
N ASP A 87 -12.87 17.80 -11.96
CA ASP A 87 -11.49 17.97 -11.47
C ASP A 87 -10.48 17.67 -12.61
N PRO A 88 -9.71 18.67 -13.08
CA PRO A 88 -8.74 18.47 -14.17
C PRO A 88 -7.68 17.40 -13.88
N THR A 89 -7.32 17.21 -12.61
CA THR A 89 -6.38 16.17 -12.20
C THR A 89 -7.04 14.80 -12.31
N LEU A 90 -8.23 14.61 -11.72
CA LEU A 90 -8.96 13.34 -11.82
C LEU A 90 -9.15 12.95 -13.29
N ARG A 91 -9.60 13.89 -14.13
CA ARG A 91 -9.76 13.66 -15.57
C ARG A 91 -8.46 13.22 -16.28
N ALA A 92 -7.30 13.71 -15.83
CA ALA A 92 -6.03 13.37 -16.44
C ALA A 92 -5.44 12.02 -15.97
N VAL A 93 -5.73 11.61 -14.73
CA VAL A 93 -5.04 10.46 -14.10
C VAL A 93 -5.97 9.36 -13.58
N ALA A 94 -7.27 9.49 -13.71
CA ALA A 94 -8.27 8.49 -13.32
C ALA A 94 -9.17 8.17 -14.51
N ALA A 95 -9.37 6.88 -14.77
CA ALA A 95 -10.43 6.42 -15.67
C ALA A 95 -11.80 6.70 -15.06
N THR A 96 -12.84 6.68 -15.91
CA THR A 96 -14.23 6.78 -15.47
C THR A 96 -14.52 5.73 -14.39
N PRO A 97 -15.09 6.12 -13.23
CA PRO A 97 -15.50 5.16 -12.22
C PRO A 97 -16.54 4.18 -12.75
N VAL A 98 -16.43 2.92 -12.34
CA VAL A 98 -17.38 1.86 -12.70
C VAL A 98 -18.03 1.33 -11.43
N GLY A 99 -19.36 1.43 -11.33
CA GLY A 99 -20.13 0.75 -10.30
C GLY A 99 -19.94 -0.78 -10.38
N ARG A 100 -19.57 -1.41 -9.26
CA ARG A 100 -19.35 -2.86 -9.17
C ARG A 100 -20.34 -3.56 -8.27
N SER A 101 -20.87 -2.86 -7.29
CA SER A 101 -22.03 -3.31 -6.53
C SER A 101 -22.89 -2.12 -6.12
N LEU A 102 -24.15 -2.42 -5.87
CA LEU A 102 -25.11 -1.54 -5.25
C LEU A 102 -26.00 -2.42 -4.37
N ALA A 103 -25.97 -2.18 -3.06
CA ALA A 103 -26.72 -2.99 -2.10
C ALA A 103 -27.37 -2.10 -1.04
N PRO A 104 -28.58 -2.44 -0.57
CA PRO A 104 -29.23 -1.71 0.51
C PRO A 104 -28.33 -1.61 1.75
N LYS A 105 -28.28 -0.42 2.34
CA LYS A 105 -27.64 -0.21 3.65
C LYS A 105 -28.70 -0.03 4.73
N ASP A 106 -29.73 0.75 4.43
CA ASP A 106 -30.91 0.95 5.26
C ASP A 106 -32.12 1.30 4.37
N LYS A 107 -33.22 1.78 4.95
CA LYS A 107 -34.47 2.10 4.23
C LYS A 107 -34.37 3.30 3.29
N HIS A 108 -33.34 4.15 3.44
CA HIS A 108 -33.20 5.42 2.75
C HIS A 108 -31.92 5.50 1.94
N SER A 109 -30.92 4.66 2.25
CA SER A 109 -29.61 4.69 1.62
C SER A 109 -29.16 3.33 1.11
N VAL A 110 -28.39 3.38 0.03
CA VAL A 110 -27.65 2.25 -0.51
C VAL A 110 -26.14 2.48 -0.38
N CYS A 111 -25.41 1.38 -0.41
CA CYS A 111 -23.96 1.33 -0.43
C CYS A 111 -23.51 0.81 -1.79
N ALA A 112 -22.51 1.46 -2.39
CA ALA A 112 -21.89 1.00 -3.62
C ALA A 112 -20.41 0.68 -3.42
N THR A 113 -19.90 -0.28 -4.19
CA THR A 113 -18.46 -0.36 -4.46
C THR A 113 -18.18 0.12 -5.87
N VAL A 114 -17.20 1.00 -6.03
CA VAL A 114 -16.80 1.53 -7.33
C VAL A 114 -15.35 1.22 -7.60
N SER A 115 -15.04 0.88 -8.84
CA SER A 115 -13.69 0.58 -9.32
C SER A 115 -13.19 1.74 -10.17
N ILE A 116 -11.99 2.23 -9.86
CA ILE A 116 -11.36 3.34 -10.56
C ILE A 116 -9.92 2.94 -10.87
N ARG A 117 -9.57 2.95 -12.15
CA ARG A 117 -8.18 2.77 -12.58
C ARG A 117 -7.46 4.13 -12.51
N THR A 118 -6.46 4.27 -11.64
CA THR A 118 -5.74 5.54 -11.45
C THR A 118 -4.32 5.34 -10.94
N SER A 119 -3.47 6.36 -11.11
CA SER A 119 -2.17 6.47 -10.46
C SER A 119 -2.20 7.16 -9.10
N LEU A 120 -3.34 7.72 -8.68
CA LEU A 120 -3.47 8.37 -7.37
C LEU A 120 -3.40 7.35 -6.21
N SER A 121 -2.98 7.83 -5.03
CA SER A 121 -3.23 7.11 -3.79
C SER A 121 -4.73 7.10 -3.48
N ALA A 122 -5.18 6.11 -2.70
CA ALA A 122 -6.58 5.99 -2.35
C ALA A 122 -7.10 7.18 -1.52
N ASP A 123 -6.25 7.72 -0.63
CA ASP A 123 -6.57 8.90 0.17
C ASP A 123 -6.69 10.16 -0.70
N ASN A 124 -5.77 10.36 -1.66
CA ASN A 124 -5.82 11.50 -2.58
C ASN A 124 -7.04 11.40 -3.52
N LEU A 125 -7.36 10.21 -4.02
CA LEU A 125 -8.55 9.98 -4.85
C LEU A 125 -9.83 10.30 -4.06
N SER A 126 -9.97 9.74 -2.86
CA SER A 126 -11.15 9.96 -2.00
C SER A 126 -11.31 11.43 -1.61
N ALA A 127 -10.21 12.11 -1.25
CA ALA A 127 -10.23 13.53 -0.90
C ALA A 127 -10.65 14.42 -2.07
N ARG A 128 -10.21 14.11 -3.29
CA ARG A 128 -10.62 14.85 -4.50
C ARG A 128 -12.08 14.61 -4.85
N LEU A 129 -12.52 13.36 -4.89
CA LEU A 129 -13.93 13.01 -5.15
C LEU A 129 -14.86 13.68 -4.16
N ARG A 130 -14.51 13.69 -2.86
CA ARG A 130 -15.26 14.40 -1.82
C ARG A 130 -15.29 15.91 -2.04
N ARG A 131 -14.16 16.51 -2.44
CA ARG A 131 -14.05 17.96 -2.65
C ARG A 131 -14.96 18.44 -3.78
N VAL A 132 -14.95 17.74 -4.91
CA VAL A 132 -15.71 18.17 -6.11
C VAL A 132 -17.13 17.64 -6.14
N GLY A 133 -17.39 16.49 -5.52
CA GLY A 133 -18.72 15.91 -5.37
C GLY A 133 -19.53 16.48 -4.19
N ASN A 134 -19.23 17.68 -3.70
CA ASN A 134 -19.87 18.26 -2.51
C ASN A 134 -21.39 18.48 -2.65
N GLY A 135 -21.92 18.51 -3.88
CA GLY A 135 -23.35 18.55 -4.17
C GLY A 135 -24.07 17.22 -3.97
N TYR A 136 -23.34 16.14 -3.68
CA TYR A 136 -23.86 14.81 -3.41
C TYR A 136 -23.59 14.42 -1.96
N LEU A 137 -24.47 13.59 -1.37
CA LEU A 137 -24.29 13.05 -0.01
C LEU A 137 -23.21 11.96 0.07
N TYR A 138 -22.57 11.63 -1.06
CA TYR A 138 -21.64 10.52 -1.21
C TYR A 138 -20.45 10.61 -0.25
N ARG A 139 -20.23 9.54 0.52
CA ARG A 139 -19.05 9.39 1.36
C ARG A 139 -18.13 8.30 0.82
N TYR A 140 -16.94 8.71 0.38
CA TYR A 140 -15.93 7.83 -0.21
C TYR A 140 -14.95 7.31 0.84
N THR A 141 -14.70 6.01 0.85
CA THR A 141 -13.60 5.42 1.64
C THR A 141 -12.96 4.26 0.91
N SER A 142 -11.64 4.12 1.08
CA SER A 142 -10.90 2.94 0.66
C SER A 142 -10.62 1.97 1.81
N LYS A 143 -10.91 2.34 3.06
CA LYS A 143 -10.59 1.54 4.25
C LYS A 143 -11.62 0.45 4.53
N PHE A 144 -12.87 0.71 4.13
CA PHE A 144 -14.03 -0.16 4.36
C PHE A 144 -14.31 -0.42 5.85
N ASP A 145 -14.04 0.54 6.72
CA ASP A 145 -14.34 0.42 8.16
C ASP A 145 -15.85 0.30 8.40
N GLY A 146 -16.23 -0.59 9.32
CA GLY A 146 -17.61 -0.95 9.61
C GLY A 146 -18.22 -1.86 8.54
N VAL A 147 -19.55 -1.93 8.56
CA VAL A 147 -20.33 -2.78 7.65
C VAL A 147 -20.36 -2.17 6.24
N THR A 148 -20.08 -3.00 5.25
CA THR A 148 -20.18 -2.71 3.82
C THR A 148 -21.06 -3.78 3.16
N PRO A 149 -22.31 -3.45 2.81
CA PRO A 149 -23.11 -4.31 1.95
C PRO A 149 -22.46 -4.45 0.57
N LEU A 150 -22.14 -5.67 0.16
CA LEU A 150 -21.53 -5.98 -1.13
C LEU A 150 -22.54 -6.53 -2.13
N TYR A 151 -23.56 -7.24 -1.66
CA TYR A 151 -24.60 -7.85 -2.47
C TYR A 151 -25.80 -8.20 -1.60
N GLU A 152 -27.01 -8.08 -2.15
CA GLU A 152 -28.23 -8.64 -1.58
C GLU A 152 -29.08 -9.18 -2.74
N ASP A 153 -29.62 -10.38 -2.57
CA ASP A 153 -30.56 -10.97 -3.53
C ASP A 153 -31.85 -10.15 -3.61
N GLN A 154 -32.45 -10.07 -4.79
CA GLN A 154 -33.66 -9.27 -5.05
C GLN A 154 -34.88 -9.77 -4.27
N ASN A 155 -34.91 -11.05 -3.92
CA ASN A 155 -36.05 -11.68 -3.23
C ASN A 155 -36.00 -11.56 -1.71
N SER A 156 -35.16 -10.65 -1.18
CA SER A 156 -34.76 -10.60 0.23
C SER A 156 -33.91 -11.81 0.63
N ALA A 157 -32.80 -11.55 1.31
CA ALA A 157 -31.90 -12.61 1.73
C ALA A 157 -32.46 -13.44 2.88
N GLU A 158 -32.36 -14.75 2.76
CA GLU A 158 -32.66 -15.70 3.86
C GLU A 158 -31.47 -15.88 4.79
N VAL A 159 -30.25 -15.65 4.28
CA VAL A 159 -29.00 -15.85 5.00
C VAL A 159 -28.08 -14.64 4.85
N ASP A 160 -27.55 -14.19 5.99
CA ASP A 160 -26.49 -13.19 6.04
C ASP A 160 -25.10 -13.84 6.08
N VAL A 161 -24.27 -13.53 5.09
CA VAL A 161 -22.84 -13.88 5.07
C VAL A 161 -22.04 -12.66 5.46
N ILE A 162 -21.44 -12.68 6.66
CA ILE A 162 -20.60 -11.60 7.17
C ILE A 162 -19.14 -12.01 7.08
N ALA A 163 -18.39 -11.40 6.15
CA ALA A 163 -16.96 -11.61 6.01
C ALA A 163 -16.18 -10.63 6.88
N VAL A 164 -15.26 -11.15 7.68
CA VAL A 164 -14.35 -10.38 8.54
C VAL A 164 -12.91 -10.66 8.08
N PRO A 165 -12.10 -9.63 7.78
CA PRO A 165 -10.73 -9.83 7.35
C PRO A 165 -9.84 -10.28 8.52
N GLY A 166 -8.77 -11.02 8.19
CA GLY A 166 -7.74 -11.38 9.17
C GLY A 166 -6.96 -10.15 9.67
N LEU A 167 -6.25 -10.32 10.78
CA LEU A 167 -5.43 -9.25 11.38
C LEU A 167 -4.40 -8.70 10.38
N GLY A 168 -4.21 -7.38 10.36
CA GLY A 168 -3.25 -6.71 9.50
C GLY A 168 -3.59 -6.77 8.00
N SER A 169 -4.80 -7.20 7.63
CA SER A 169 -5.23 -7.33 6.24
C SER A 169 -6.30 -6.32 5.85
N HIS A 170 -6.25 -5.82 4.63
CA HIS A 170 -7.22 -4.83 4.15
C HIS A 170 -8.59 -5.46 3.91
N ALA A 171 -9.66 -4.89 4.49
CA ALA A 171 -10.99 -5.50 4.50
C ALA A 171 -11.49 -6.03 3.14
N LEU A 172 -11.60 -5.17 2.12
CA LEU A 172 -11.96 -5.63 0.77
C LEU A 172 -10.79 -6.35 0.04
N GLY A 173 -9.57 -5.88 0.27
CA GLY A 173 -8.35 -6.34 -0.42
C GLY A 173 -8.04 -7.81 -0.17
N SER A 174 -8.36 -8.35 1.00
CA SER A 174 -8.18 -9.77 1.34
C SER A 174 -8.97 -10.72 0.44
N TRP A 175 -9.97 -10.21 -0.27
CA TRP A 175 -10.85 -10.97 -1.16
C TRP A 175 -10.74 -10.53 -2.62
N LYS A 176 -9.83 -9.59 -2.91
CA LYS A 176 -9.67 -8.97 -4.23
C LYS A 176 -8.56 -9.66 -5.02
N SER A 177 -8.77 -9.82 -6.31
CA SER A 177 -7.71 -10.23 -7.24
C SER A 177 -6.54 -9.23 -7.24
N PRO A 178 -5.27 -9.67 -7.26
CA PRO A 178 -4.11 -8.77 -7.29
C PRO A 178 -4.07 -7.86 -8.53
N ASN A 179 -4.57 -8.33 -9.67
CA ASN A 179 -4.37 -7.71 -10.99
C ASN A 179 -5.68 -7.26 -11.67
N SER A 180 -6.83 -7.49 -11.05
CA SER A 180 -8.13 -7.04 -11.56
C SER A 180 -8.93 -6.33 -10.47
N ASP A 181 -10.13 -5.86 -10.81
CA ASP A 181 -11.06 -5.30 -9.85
C ASP A 181 -12.06 -6.31 -9.28
N ASP A 182 -11.87 -7.58 -9.61
CA ASP A 182 -12.70 -8.69 -9.15
C ASP A 182 -12.55 -8.91 -7.64
N VAL A 183 -13.68 -9.10 -6.97
CA VAL A 183 -13.77 -9.37 -5.53
C VAL A 183 -14.59 -10.64 -5.33
N TRP A 184 -13.99 -11.68 -4.77
CA TRP A 184 -14.61 -13.01 -4.67
C TRP A 184 -15.99 -12.98 -4.00
N LEU A 185 -16.08 -12.31 -2.85
CA LEU A 185 -17.33 -12.12 -2.09
C LEU A 185 -18.45 -11.44 -2.89
N ARG A 186 -18.10 -10.46 -3.73
CA ARG A 186 -19.06 -9.64 -4.48
C ARG A 186 -19.47 -10.29 -5.80
N ASP A 187 -18.49 -10.84 -6.52
CA ASP A 187 -18.66 -11.19 -7.93
C ASP A 187 -18.93 -12.69 -8.15
N PHE A 188 -18.52 -13.55 -7.21
CA PHE A 188 -18.53 -15.01 -7.40
C PHE A 188 -19.39 -15.75 -6.37
N LEU A 189 -19.34 -15.38 -5.08
CA LEU A 189 -20.03 -16.12 -4.01
C LEU A 189 -21.53 -16.35 -4.28
N ARG A 190 -22.23 -15.33 -4.81
CA ARG A 190 -23.66 -15.41 -5.16
C ARG A 190 -23.99 -16.48 -6.22
N LYS A 191 -23.01 -16.95 -7.00
CA LYS A 191 -23.19 -17.99 -8.01
C LYS A 191 -23.25 -19.38 -7.37
N ASP A 192 -22.59 -19.52 -6.22
CA ASP A 192 -22.49 -20.78 -5.49
C ASP A 192 -23.57 -20.91 -4.41
N VAL A 193 -24.03 -19.77 -3.86
CA VAL A 193 -25.05 -19.72 -2.81
C VAL A 193 -26.12 -18.66 -3.17
N PRO A 194 -27.34 -19.07 -3.53
CA PRO A 194 -28.46 -18.15 -3.83
C PRO A 194 -29.13 -17.62 -2.55
N ASN A 195 -30.00 -16.60 -2.68
CA ASN A 195 -30.81 -16.04 -1.58
C ASN A 195 -29.99 -15.50 -0.40
N ILE A 196 -28.79 -14.96 -0.67
CA ILE A 196 -27.89 -14.42 0.35
C ILE A 196 -27.79 -12.90 0.33
N ARG A 197 -27.41 -12.35 1.48
CA ARG A 197 -26.84 -11.02 1.60
C ARG A 197 -25.40 -11.14 2.04
N VAL A 198 -24.50 -10.46 1.33
CA VAL A 198 -23.07 -10.48 1.60
C VAL A 198 -22.66 -9.15 2.19
N LEU A 199 -22.16 -9.18 3.42
CA LEU A 199 -21.67 -8.05 4.18
C LEU A 199 -20.18 -8.22 4.45
N LEU A 200 -19.41 -7.15 4.27
CA LEU A 200 -18.02 -7.07 4.72
C LEU A 200 -17.96 -6.21 5.97
N TYR A 201 -17.31 -6.69 7.03
CA TYR A 201 -17.06 -5.90 8.23
C TYR A 201 -15.56 -5.59 8.35
N GLY A 202 -15.18 -4.35 8.03
CA GLY A 202 -13.82 -3.86 8.26
C GLY A 202 -13.66 -3.26 9.65
N TYR A 203 -12.46 -3.34 10.20
CA TYR A 203 -12.07 -2.74 11.46
C TYR A 203 -10.68 -2.12 11.33
N ASP A 204 -10.32 -1.27 12.28
CA ASP A 204 -9.00 -0.65 12.29
C ASP A 204 -7.91 -1.71 12.49
N ILE A 205 -7.08 -1.85 11.47
CA ILE A 205 -5.96 -2.81 11.43
C ILE A 205 -4.65 -2.18 11.90
N VAL A 206 -4.65 -0.89 12.29
CA VAL A 206 -3.48 -0.24 12.88
C VAL A 206 -3.20 -0.88 14.23
N LEU A 207 -2.08 -1.59 14.30
CA LEU A 207 -1.59 -2.11 15.57
C LEU A 207 -1.00 -0.95 16.39
N PRO A 208 -1.39 -0.78 17.66
CA PRO A 208 -0.75 0.19 18.54
C PRO A 208 0.77 -0.05 18.58
N GLY A 209 1.55 0.93 18.14
CA GLY A 209 3.02 0.87 18.15
C GLY A 209 3.69 0.60 16.80
N SER A 210 2.97 0.46 15.69
CA SER A 210 3.59 0.47 14.35
C SER A 210 3.66 1.90 13.80
N LEU A 211 4.74 2.63 14.09
CA LEU A 211 5.13 3.88 13.42
C LEU A 211 6.57 3.77 12.94
#